data_AF-F8F1Z0-F1
#
_entry.id   AF-F8F1Z0-F1
#
_cell.length_a   1.000
_cell.length_b   1.000
_cell.length_c   1.000
_cell.angle_alpha   90.00
_cell.angle_beta   90.00
_cell.angle_gamma   90.00
#
_symmetry.space_group_name_H-M   'P 1'
#
loop_
_entity.id
_entity.type
_entity.pdbx_description
1 polymer ?
#
loop_
_entity_poly.entity_id
_entity_poly.type
_entity_poly.pdbx_seq_one_letter_code
_entity_poly.pdbx_strand_id
1 'polypeptide(L)'
;MIRGNTYKGYIILIVSLIFFAVGCLFCSRTKVFILSDELEMLLYGKNRALWQTIKASIRLYRPVQIIYVPQVADKTQCLNFLEKKIVSNSFIIAPVRYESVAAELKRKNPKMVIVIWGKDFSINYQIDAKRAAKIAGPLAMKTGKPPALFIPSTINDITVEGFVETCNESLREIGFLQGLSLITNITKNLTNYSSVILFPEELSLQNNTVPLILFSGIHKGLLPPSVIAVFDDTLWPHIKEIVTFYNKNIKKKLLSVLYMIKSAVN
;
A
#
# COMPACT_ATOMS: atom_id res chain seq x y z
N MET A 1 9.23 31.73 50.90
CA MET A 1 8.72 31.78 49.51
C MET A 1 9.74 31.15 48.55
N ILE A 2 10.01 29.83 48.62
CA ILE A 2 11.06 29.15 47.78
C ILE A 2 10.58 27.80 47.18
N ARG A 3 9.43 27.26 47.61
CA ARG A 3 8.96 25.92 47.19
C ARG A 3 8.35 25.81 45.79
N GLY A 4 8.14 26.92 45.08
CA GLY A 4 7.47 26.92 43.77
C GLY A 4 8.36 26.50 42.58
N ASN A 5 9.68 26.58 42.71
CA ASN A 5 10.60 26.36 41.59
C ASN A 5 11.13 24.92 41.48
N THR A 6 11.21 24.19 42.60
CA THR A 6 11.68 22.79 42.60
C THR A 6 10.67 21.85 41.94
N TYR A 7 9.37 22.03 42.18
CA TYR A 7 8.31 21.21 41.57
C TYR A 7 8.30 21.28 40.03
N LYS A 8 8.55 22.46 39.45
CA LYS A 8 8.62 22.65 38.00
C LYS A 8 9.82 21.91 37.39
N GLY A 9 10.97 21.91 38.08
CA GLY A 9 12.16 21.16 37.66
C GLY A 9 11.93 19.64 37.64
N TYR A 10 11.26 19.09 38.66
CA TYR A 10 10.91 17.66 38.70
C TYR A 10 9.93 17.26 37.59
N ILE A 11 8.93 18.10 37.28
CA ILE A 11 7.99 17.83 36.20
C ILE A 11 8.72 17.79 34.85
N ILE A 12 9.59 18.75 34.56
CA ILE A 12 10.37 18.77 33.31
C ILE A 12 11.27 17.53 33.19
N LEU A 13 11.93 17.15 34.30
CA LEU A 13 12.80 15.98 34.32
C LEU A 13 12.02 14.67 34.09
N ILE A 14 10.88 14.48 34.77
CA ILE A 14 10.01 13.30 34.60
C ILE A 14 9.52 13.21 33.15
N VAL A 15 9.03 14.32 32.59
CA VAL A 15 8.56 14.38 31.20
C VAL A 15 9.70 14.00 30.25
N SER A 16 10.91 14.53 30.45
CA SER A 16 12.07 14.23 29.62
C SER A 16 12.47 12.75 29.69
N LEU A 17 12.39 12.15 30.88
CA LEU A 17 12.71 10.74 31.11
C LEU A 17 11.67 9.81 30.46
N ILE A 18 10.38 10.20 30.48
CA ILE A 18 9.31 9.50 29.76
C ILE A 18 9.56 9.57 28.25
N PHE A 19 9.86 10.76 27.71
CA PHE A 19 10.18 10.92 26.28
C PHE A 19 11.40 10.10 25.86
N PHE A 20 12.44 10.07 26.70
CA PHE A 20 13.62 9.26 26.47
C PHE A 20 13.29 7.76 26.47
N ALA A 21 12.56 7.27 27.47
CA ALA A 21 12.14 5.88 27.56
C ALA A 21 11.26 5.46 26.37
N VAL A 22 10.31 6.30 25.97
CA VAL A 22 9.47 6.10 24.77
C VAL A 22 10.34 6.05 23.51
N GLY A 23 11.31 6.96 23.38
CA GLY A 23 12.27 6.99 22.27
C GLY A 23 13.15 5.74 22.20
N CYS A 24 13.67 5.26 23.34
CA CYS A 24 14.44 4.03 23.43
C CYS A 24 13.58 2.79 23.10
N LEU A 25 12.34 2.75 23.57
CA LEU A 25 11.40 1.67 23.23
C LEU A 25 11.06 1.67 21.74
N PHE A 26 10.92 2.84 21.13
CA PHE A 26 10.71 2.99 19.71
C PHE A 26 11.92 2.49 18.91
N CYS A 27 13.12 2.97 19.22
CA CYS A 27 14.36 2.64 18.50
C CYS A 27 14.86 1.21 18.73
N SER A 28 14.48 0.56 19.84
CA SER A 28 14.84 -0.84 20.12
C SER A 28 14.02 -1.86 19.32
N ARG A 29 12.91 -1.44 18.70
CA ARG A 29 12.11 -2.33 17.85
C ARG A 29 12.76 -2.58 16.50
N THR A 30 12.49 -3.77 15.94
CA THR A 30 12.89 -4.15 14.59
C THR A 30 12.49 -3.07 13.58
N LYS A 31 13.48 -2.52 12.87
CA LYS A 31 13.28 -1.52 11.83
C LYS A 31 12.54 -2.13 10.64
N VAL A 32 11.66 -1.35 10.03
CA VAL A 32 10.98 -1.71 8.78
C VAL A 32 11.65 -0.94 7.64
N PHE A 33 12.14 -1.65 6.64
CA PHE A 33 12.69 -1.07 5.42
C PHE A 33 11.70 -1.27 4.27
N ILE A 34 11.48 -0.22 3.50
CA ILE A 34 10.66 -0.24 2.29
C ILE A 34 11.60 -0.07 1.10
N LEU A 35 11.66 -1.07 0.23
CA LEU A 35 12.43 -0.96 -1.01
C LEU A 35 11.62 -0.19 -2.04
N SER A 36 12.25 0.82 -2.64
CA SER A 36 11.68 1.62 -3.72
C SER A 36 12.80 2.01 -4.68
N ASP A 37 12.45 2.36 -5.92
CA ASP A 37 13.37 2.98 -6.87
C ASP A 37 12.98 4.43 -7.15
N GLU A 38 13.78 5.10 -7.99
CA GLU A 38 13.58 6.48 -8.39
C GLU A 38 12.31 6.67 -9.23
N LEU A 39 11.92 5.68 -10.05
CA LEU A 39 10.74 5.76 -10.90
C LEU A 39 9.46 5.77 -10.06
N GLU A 40 9.34 4.84 -9.11
CA GLU A 40 8.20 4.80 -8.18
C GLU A 40 8.10 6.11 -7.37
N MET A 41 9.25 6.69 -6.99
CA MET A 41 9.30 7.97 -6.27
C MET A 41 8.96 9.18 -7.14
N LEU A 42 9.32 9.14 -8.41
CA LEU A 42 8.95 10.17 -9.37
C LEU A 42 7.44 10.17 -9.58
N LEU A 43 6.83 9.00 -9.76
CA LEU A 43 5.40 8.85 -9.98
C LEU A 43 4.59 9.17 -8.73
N TYR A 44 4.96 8.62 -7.57
CA TYR A 44 4.20 8.78 -6.33
C TYR A 44 4.44 10.13 -5.62
N GLY A 45 5.67 10.67 -5.76
CA GLY A 45 6.13 11.88 -5.11
C GLY A 45 6.88 11.61 -3.80
N LYS A 46 8.17 11.99 -3.75
CA LYS A 46 9.07 11.79 -2.59
C LYS A 46 8.49 12.30 -1.26
N ASN A 47 7.91 13.50 -1.25
CA ASN A 47 7.34 14.10 -0.04
C ASN A 47 6.14 13.31 0.47
N ARG A 48 5.29 12.81 -0.43
CA ARG A 48 4.13 11.98 -0.08
C ARG A 48 4.58 10.64 0.50
N ALA A 49 5.61 10.02 -0.09
CA ALA A 49 6.21 8.78 0.42
C ALA A 49 6.73 8.99 1.84
N LEU A 50 7.53 10.04 2.06
CA LEU A 50 8.08 10.38 3.37
C LEU A 50 6.98 10.57 4.42
N TRP A 51 5.92 11.33 4.09
CA TRP A 51 4.78 11.53 4.98
C TRP A 51 4.08 10.22 5.37
N GLN A 52 3.88 9.31 4.41
CA GLN A 52 3.30 8.00 4.70
C GLN A 52 4.23 7.12 5.53
N THR A 53 5.55 7.17 5.28
CA THR A 53 6.55 6.50 6.10
C THR A 53 6.54 6.99 7.55
N ILE A 54 6.43 8.30 7.78
CA ILE A 54 6.30 8.87 9.13
C ILE A 54 5.01 8.40 9.79
N LYS A 55 3.87 8.48 9.10
CA LYS A 55 2.58 8.01 9.61
C LYS A 55 2.62 6.52 9.95
N ALA A 56 3.23 5.71 9.09
CA ALA A 56 3.41 4.28 9.32
C ALA A 56 4.31 4.02 10.54
N SER A 57 5.41 4.77 10.68
CA SER A 57 6.32 4.67 11.83
C SER A 57 5.61 4.92 13.15
N ILE A 58 4.83 6.00 13.23
CA ILE A 58 4.02 6.34 14.40
C ILE A 58 3.01 5.22 14.69
N ARG A 59 2.26 4.78 13.67
CA ARG A 59 1.21 3.77 13.81
C ARG A 59 1.73 2.37 14.18
N LEU A 60 2.95 2.03 13.75
CA LEU A 60 3.60 0.76 14.07
C LEU A 60 4.42 0.81 15.36
N TYR A 61 4.64 2.02 15.89
CA TYR A 61 5.51 2.30 17.03
C TYR A 61 6.89 1.62 16.84
N ARG A 62 7.50 1.85 15.67
CA ARG A 62 8.85 1.40 15.29
C ARG A 62 9.38 2.25 14.12
N PRO A 63 10.69 2.34 13.90
CA PRO A 63 11.25 3.09 12.78
C PRO A 63 10.90 2.43 11.44
N VAL A 64 10.42 3.23 10.49
CA VAL A 64 10.24 2.83 9.09
C VAL A 64 11.14 3.71 8.23
N GLN A 65 11.89 3.09 7.31
CA GLN A 65 12.83 3.79 6.44
C GLN A 65 12.67 3.34 4.99
N ILE A 66 12.72 4.29 4.07
CA ILE A 66 12.77 4.01 2.63
C ILE A 66 14.23 3.76 2.23
N ILE A 67 14.47 2.69 1.48
CA ILE A 67 15.75 2.44 0.82
C ILE A 67 15.54 2.62 -0.68
N TYR A 68 16.23 3.62 -1.22
CA TYR A 68 16.29 3.86 -2.65
C TYR A 68 17.29 2.88 -3.27
N VAL A 69 16.77 1.88 -3.96
CA VAL A 69 17.57 0.92 -4.69
C VAL A 69 17.89 1.53 -6.06
N PRO A 70 19.16 1.74 -6.40
CA PRO A 70 19.53 2.28 -7.70
C PRO A 70 19.08 1.31 -8.80
N GLN A 71 18.69 1.84 -9.96
CA GLN A 71 18.42 1.04 -11.16
C GLN A 71 19.74 0.49 -11.69
N VAL A 72 20.19 -0.63 -11.12
CA VAL A 72 21.37 -1.38 -11.57
C VAL A 72 20.93 -2.59 -12.37
N ALA A 73 21.65 -2.89 -13.45
CA ALA A 73 21.34 -4.02 -14.33
C ALA A 73 21.61 -5.39 -13.65
N ASP A 74 22.52 -5.44 -12.67
CA ASP A 74 22.97 -6.68 -12.05
C ASP A 74 22.35 -6.93 -10.66
N LYS A 75 21.77 -8.13 -10.50
CA LYS A 75 21.24 -8.66 -9.23
C LYS A 75 22.29 -8.62 -8.12
N THR A 76 23.55 -8.93 -8.43
CA THR A 76 24.63 -9.02 -7.44
C THR A 76 24.96 -7.64 -6.88
N GLN A 77 24.98 -6.61 -7.72
CA GLN A 77 25.18 -5.22 -7.29
C GLN A 77 24.03 -4.75 -6.39
N CYS A 78 22.79 -5.06 -6.75
CA CYS A 78 21.62 -4.77 -5.93
C CYS A 78 21.70 -5.44 -4.54
N LEU A 79 22.04 -6.73 -4.52
CA LEU A 79 22.22 -7.49 -3.28
C LEU A 79 23.31 -6.88 -2.38
N ASN A 80 24.49 -6.60 -2.95
CA ASN A 80 25.61 -5.99 -2.23
C ASN A 80 25.25 -4.60 -1.67
N PHE A 81 24.45 -3.81 -2.40
CA PHE A 81 23.95 -2.53 -1.92
C PHE A 81 23.02 -2.70 -0.71
N LEU A 82 22.08 -3.64 -0.79
CA LEU A 82 21.11 -3.90 0.28
C LEU A 82 21.78 -4.46 1.53
N GLU A 83 22.73 -5.38 1.38
CA GLU A 83 23.50 -5.94 2.50
C GLU A 83 24.28 -4.87 3.28
N LYS A 84 24.75 -3.80 2.62
CA LYS A 84 25.42 -2.67 3.27
C LYS A 84 24.46 -1.72 4.01
N LYS A 85 23.17 -1.72 3.66
CA LYS A 85 22.17 -0.76 4.16
C LYS A 85 21.23 -1.37 5.20
N ILE A 86 21.01 -2.68 5.16
CA ILE A 86 20.02 -3.37 5.98
C ILE A 86 20.70 -4.19 7.07
N VAL A 87 20.24 -4.04 8.31
CA VAL A 87 20.73 -4.84 9.45
C VAL A 87 20.11 -6.23 9.45
N SER A 88 20.84 -7.23 9.94
CA SER A 88 20.45 -8.66 9.89
C SER A 88 19.12 -9.01 10.58
N ASN A 89 18.66 -8.20 11.54
CA ASN A 89 17.36 -8.32 12.18
C ASN A 89 16.41 -7.19 11.74
N SER A 90 15.83 -7.35 10.55
CA SER A 90 14.99 -6.33 9.92
C SER A 90 13.70 -6.91 9.36
N PHE A 91 12.70 -6.05 9.20
CA PHE A 91 11.51 -6.31 8.40
C PHE A 91 11.65 -5.55 7.08
N ILE A 92 11.49 -6.22 5.95
CA ILE A 92 11.60 -5.61 4.62
C ILE A 92 10.27 -5.77 3.89
N ILE A 93 9.76 -4.67 3.34
CA ILE A 93 8.67 -4.66 2.37
C ILE A 93 9.31 -4.39 1.01
N ALA A 94 9.16 -5.33 0.08
CA ALA A 94 9.76 -5.24 -1.24
C ALA A 94 8.68 -5.41 -2.31
N PRO A 95 8.61 -4.54 -3.33
CA PRO A 95 7.81 -4.78 -4.53
C PRO A 95 8.19 -6.09 -5.22
N VAL A 96 7.24 -6.74 -5.92
CA VAL A 96 7.43 -8.02 -6.62
C VAL A 96 8.64 -8.05 -7.55
N ARG A 97 9.01 -6.93 -8.19
CA ARG A 97 10.20 -6.82 -9.04
C ARG A 97 11.53 -7.11 -8.32
N TYR A 98 11.59 -7.00 -6.99
CA TYR A 98 12.76 -7.36 -6.18
C TYR A 98 12.72 -8.77 -5.60
N GLU A 99 11.74 -9.60 -5.97
CA GLU A 99 11.53 -10.93 -5.39
C GLU A 99 12.80 -11.79 -5.43
N SER A 100 13.51 -11.83 -6.57
CA SER A 100 14.71 -12.65 -6.72
C SER A 100 15.87 -12.21 -5.81
N VAL A 101 16.00 -10.90 -5.57
CA VAL A 101 17.00 -10.31 -4.66
C VAL A 101 16.60 -10.55 -3.21
N ALA A 102 15.33 -10.36 -2.89
CA ALA A 102 14.75 -10.62 -1.57
C ALA A 102 14.92 -12.08 -1.15
N ALA A 103 14.65 -13.04 -2.05
CA ALA A 103 14.83 -14.47 -1.76
C ALA A 103 16.28 -14.79 -1.38
N GLU A 104 17.25 -14.18 -2.06
CA GLU A 104 18.67 -14.37 -1.77
C GLU A 104 19.10 -13.71 -0.46
N LEU A 105 18.62 -12.49 -0.18
CA LEU A 105 18.81 -11.83 1.12
C LEU A 105 18.29 -12.68 2.27
N LYS A 106 17.09 -13.27 2.13
CA LYS A 106 16.48 -14.14 3.14
C LYS A 106 17.27 -15.43 3.34
N ARG A 107 17.80 -16.02 2.27
CA ARG A 107 18.66 -17.21 2.32
C ARG A 107 19.93 -16.94 3.13
N LYS A 108 20.59 -15.80 2.87
CA LYS A 108 21.81 -15.39 3.60
C LYS A 108 21.53 -14.92 5.02
N ASN A 109 20.36 -14.34 5.27
CA ASN A 109 19.96 -13.80 6.57
C ASN A 109 18.60 -14.36 7.01
N PRO A 110 18.54 -15.61 7.54
CA PRO A 110 17.28 -16.27 7.88
C PRO A 110 16.43 -15.54 8.91
N LYS A 111 17.03 -14.68 9.74
CA LYS A 111 16.34 -13.85 10.75
C LYS A 111 15.59 -12.66 10.15
N MET A 112 15.93 -12.22 8.93
CA MET A 112 15.22 -11.12 8.27
C MET A 112 13.79 -11.54 7.93
N VAL A 113 12.84 -10.67 8.18
CA VAL A 113 11.48 -10.81 7.68
C VAL A 113 11.41 -10.08 6.35
N ILE A 114 10.90 -10.73 5.31
CA ILE A 114 10.68 -10.10 4.01
C ILE A 114 9.25 -10.41 3.57
N VAL A 115 8.54 -9.37 3.13
CA VAL A 115 7.20 -9.46 2.56
C VAL A 115 7.23 -8.86 1.15
N ILE A 116 6.81 -9.64 0.17
CA ILE A 116 6.72 -9.23 -1.22
C ILE A 116 5.35 -8.60 -1.49
N TRP A 117 5.32 -7.28 -1.66
CA TRP A 117 4.13 -6.54 -2.07
C TRP A 117 3.72 -6.94 -3.50
N GLY A 118 2.45 -7.27 -3.69
CA GLY A 118 1.90 -7.81 -4.94
C GLY A 118 1.91 -9.34 -5.02
N LYS A 119 2.56 -10.04 -4.07
CA LYS A 119 2.57 -11.51 -3.96
C LYS A 119 2.06 -12.00 -2.61
N ASP A 120 2.71 -11.57 -1.53
CA ASP A 120 2.40 -12.00 -0.16
C ASP A 120 1.28 -11.17 0.49
N PHE A 121 1.02 -9.99 -0.06
CA PHE A 121 -0.04 -9.08 0.35
C PHE A 121 -0.64 -8.43 -0.90
N SER A 122 -1.97 -8.43 -0.99
CA SER A 122 -2.77 -7.74 -2.01
C SER A 122 -3.68 -6.72 -1.33
N ILE A 123 -3.92 -5.58 -1.98
CA ILE A 123 -4.88 -4.59 -1.50
C ILE A 123 -6.28 -5.19 -1.64
N ASN A 124 -7.07 -5.07 -0.57
CA ASN A 124 -8.49 -5.38 -0.65
C ASN A 124 -9.23 -4.21 -1.30
N TYR A 125 -9.51 -4.33 -2.59
CA TYR A 125 -10.19 -3.30 -3.35
C TYR A 125 -11.70 -3.22 -3.11
N GLN A 126 -12.33 -4.08 -2.30
CA GLN A 126 -13.79 -4.04 -2.09
C GLN A 126 -14.24 -2.69 -1.53
N ILE A 127 -13.52 -2.14 -0.55
CA ILE A 127 -13.88 -0.83 0.03
C ILE A 127 -13.77 0.27 -1.03
N ASP A 128 -12.75 0.23 -1.86
CA ASP A 128 -12.53 1.24 -2.89
C ASP A 128 -13.47 1.05 -4.09
N ALA A 129 -13.90 -0.18 -4.39
CA ALA A 129 -14.97 -0.48 -5.33
C ALA A 129 -16.28 0.19 -4.91
N LYS A 130 -16.66 0.09 -3.62
CA LYS A 130 -17.85 0.79 -3.09
C LYS A 130 -17.73 2.30 -3.23
N ARG A 131 -16.55 2.86 -2.98
CA ARG A 131 -16.30 4.31 -3.11
C ARG A 131 -16.32 4.76 -4.57
N ALA A 132 -15.74 3.98 -5.47
CA ALA A 132 -15.78 4.23 -6.91
C ALA A 132 -17.23 4.23 -7.41
N ALA A 133 -18.05 3.25 -7.00
CA ALA A 133 -19.47 3.20 -7.32
C ALA A 133 -20.25 4.43 -6.82
N LYS A 134 -19.95 4.92 -5.61
CA LYS A 134 -20.58 6.14 -5.06
C LYS A 134 -20.26 7.41 -5.85
N ILE A 135 -19.15 7.43 -6.58
CA ILE A 135 -18.76 8.54 -7.45
C ILE A 135 -19.34 8.34 -8.86
N ALA A 136 -19.28 7.12 -9.38
CA ALA A 136 -19.76 6.77 -10.72
C ALA A 136 -21.30 6.77 -10.83
N GLY A 137 -22.01 6.31 -9.80
CA GLY A 137 -23.46 6.15 -9.79
C GLY A 137 -24.23 7.44 -10.11
N PRO A 138 -23.95 8.58 -9.44
CA PRO A 138 -24.58 9.86 -9.78
C PRO A 138 -24.33 10.31 -11.22
N LEU A 139 -23.14 10.03 -11.78
CA LEU A 139 -22.83 10.35 -13.18
C LEU A 139 -23.63 9.46 -14.14
N ALA A 140 -23.76 8.16 -13.82
CA ALA A 140 -24.54 7.21 -14.58
C ALA A 140 -26.02 7.58 -14.59
N MET A 141 -26.59 7.92 -13.43
CA MET A 141 -27.98 8.38 -13.31
C MET A 141 -28.23 9.68 -14.10
N LYS A 142 -27.30 10.64 -14.04
CA LYS A 142 -27.43 11.93 -14.75
C LYS A 142 -27.39 11.76 -16.28
N THR A 143 -26.58 10.84 -16.78
CA THR A 143 -26.33 10.70 -18.23
C THR A 143 -27.12 9.56 -18.87
N GLY A 144 -27.73 8.67 -18.07
CA GLY A 144 -28.36 7.44 -18.53
C GLY A 144 -27.38 6.40 -19.10
N LYS A 145 -26.07 6.61 -18.91
CA LYS A 145 -24.99 5.77 -19.47
C LYS A 145 -24.30 4.95 -18.38
N PRO A 146 -23.96 3.67 -18.62
CA PRO A 146 -23.28 2.87 -17.62
C PRO A 146 -21.85 3.38 -17.39
N PRO A 147 -21.32 3.24 -16.16
CA PRO A 147 -19.89 3.42 -15.93
C PRO A 147 -19.13 2.24 -16.52
N ALA A 148 -17.93 2.51 -17.02
CA ALA A 148 -17.02 1.47 -17.50
C ALA A 148 -15.96 1.12 -16.45
N LEU A 149 -15.52 -0.13 -16.46
CA LEU A 149 -14.34 -0.59 -15.74
C LEU A 149 -13.36 -1.17 -16.75
N PHE A 150 -12.15 -0.59 -16.78
CA PHE A 150 -11.02 -1.14 -17.51
C PHE A 150 -10.07 -1.82 -16.53
N ILE A 151 -9.76 -3.08 -16.84
CA ILE A 151 -8.94 -3.93 -16.00
C ILE A 151 -7.74 -4.39 -16.84
N PRO A 152 -6.51 -4.08 -16.42
CA PRO A 152 -5.33 -4.61 -17.07
C PRO A 152 -5.23 -6.12 -16.84
N SER A 153 -4.63 -6.83 -17.79
CA SER A 153 -4.44 -8.29 -17.73
C SER A 153 -3.56 -8.75 -16.57
N THR A 154 -2.89 -7.82 -15.89
CA THR A 154 -2.00 -8.07 -14.75
C THR A 154 -2.75 -8.25 -13.41
N ILE A 155 -4.04 -7.94 -13.33
CA ILE A 155 -4.87 -8.14 -12.12
C ILE A 155 -5.50 -9.53 -12.17
N ASN A 156 -5.35 -10.30 -11.08
CA ASN A 156 -5.94 -11.64 -10.92
C ASN A 156 -7.47 -11.61 -10.98
N ASP A 157 -8.06 -12.53 -11.75
CA ASP A 157 -9.50 -12.75 -11.95
C ASP A 157 -10.33 -12.74 -10.65
N ILE A 158 -9.84 -13.35 -9.55
CA ILE A 158 -10.58 -13.37 -8.27
C ILE A 158 -10.76 -11.95 -7.71
N THR A 159 -9.74 -11.11 -7.89
CA THR A 159 -9.79 -9.71 -7.45
C THR A 159 -10.75 -8.90 -8.32
N VAL A 160 -10.79 -9.23 -9.61
CA VAL A 160 -11.68 -8.61 -10.60
C VAL A 160 -13.14 -8.91 -10.30
N GLU A 161 -13.49 -10.18 -10.12
CA GLU A 161 -14.86 -10.61 -9.84
C GLU A 161 -15.39 -9.94 -8.58
N GLY A 162 -14.62 -9.99 -7.49
CA GLY A 162 -15.00 -9.35 -6.23
C GLY A 162 -15.14 -7.83 -6.34
N PHE A 163 -14.31 -7.18 -7.15
CA PHE A 163 -14.45 -5.75 -7.44
C PHE A 163 -15.74 -5.45 -8.20
N VAL A 164 -16.01 -6.21 -9.26
CA VAL A 164 -17.17 -6.03 -10.14
C VAL A 164 -18.47 -6.25 -9.38
N GLU A 165 -18.55 -7.33 -8.62
CA GLU A 165 -19.68 -7.67 -7.76
C GLU A 165 -19.96 -6.53 -6.77
N THR A 166 -18.95 -6.13 -5.99
CA THR A 166 -19.07 -5.07 -4.98
C THR A 166 -19.50 -3.73 -5.59
N CYS A 167 -18.96 -3.40 -6.76
CA CYS A 167 -19.29 -2.17 -7.47
C CYS A 167 -20.74 -2.20 -7.97
N ASN A 168 -21.17 -3.31 -8.58
CA ASN A 168 -22.55 -3.48 -9.07
C ASN A 168 -23.58 -3.46 -7.95
N GLU A 169 -23.31 -4.12 -6.82
CA GLU A 169 -24.16 -4.02 -5.62
C GLU A 169 -24.33 -2.57 -5.17
N SER A 170 -23.21 -1.85 -5.07
CA SER A 170 -23.21 -0.45 -4.65
C SER A 170 -23.93 0.47 -5.66
N LEU A 171 -23.84 0.19 -6.97
CA LEU A 171 -24.60 0.92 -7.99
C LEU A 171 -26.11 0.67 -7.86
N ARG A 172 -26.52 -0.56 -7.55
CA ARG A 172 -27.94 -0.90 -7.30
C ARG A 172 -28.47 -0.20 -6.05
N GLU A 173 -27.69 -0.11 -4.98
CA GLU A 173 -28.05 0.66 -3.78
C GLU A 173 -28.32 2.14 -4.08
N ILE A 174 -27.64 2.69 -5.09
CA ILE A 174 -27.81 4.08 -5.57
C ILE A 174 -28.99 4.21 -6.55
N GLY A 175 -29.63 3.09 -6.94
CA GLY A 175 -30.75 3.04 -7.87
C GLY A 175 -30.37 2.82 -9.34
N PHE A 176 -29.09 2.60 -9.65
CA PHE A 176 -28.63 2.31 -11.01
C PHE A 176 -28.54 0.79 -11.25
N LEU A 177 -29.57 0.22 -11.89
CA LEU A 177 -29.74 -1.23 -12.02
C LEU A 177 -28.91 -1.89 -13.14
N GLN A 178 -28.45 -1.11 -14.11
CA GLN A 178 -27.76 -1.63 -15.31
C GLN A 178 -26.34 -2.15 -15.00
N GLY A 179 -25.75 -1.73 -13.87
CA GLY A 179 -24.40 -2.11 -13.47
C GLY A 179 -23.30 -1.49 -14.33
N LEU A 180 -22.07 -1.95 -14.13
CA LEU A 180 -20.89 -1.51 -14.87
C LEU A 180 -20.69 -2.30 -16.16
N SER A 181 -20.04 -1.66 -17.14
CA SER A 181 -19.56 -2.31 -18.36
C SER A 181 -18.08 -2.64 -18.27
N LEU A 182 -17.69 -3.88 -18.53
CA LEU A 182 -16.29 -4.27 -18.61
C LEU A 182 -15.71 -3.93 -19.98
N ILE A 183 -14.54 -3.27 -19.98
CA ILE A 183 -13.77 -2.95 -21.19
C ILE A 183 -12.42 -3.67 -21.09
N THR A 184 -12.11 -4.49 -22.09
CA THR A 184 -10.85 -5.25 -22.19
C THR A 184 -9.84 -4.63 -23.15
N ASN A 185 -10.25 -3.60 -23.93
CA ASN A 185 -9.39 -2.91 -24.87
C ASN A 185 -9.79 -1.42 -24.94
N ILE A 186 -8.84 -0.51 -24.68
CA ILE A 186 -9.06 0.95 -24.61
C ILE A 186 -9.28 1.61 -25.98
N THR A 187 -9.23 0.86 -27.08
CA THR A 187 -9.53 1.35 -28.45
C THR A 187 -10.99 1.81 -28.69
N LYS A 188 -11.86 1.83 -27.66
CA LYS A 188 -13.27 2.22 -27.80
C LYS A 188 -13.49 3.71 -27.61
N ASN A 189 -14.39 4.26 -28.43
CA ASN A 189 -15.05 5.53 -28.19
C ASN A 189 -15.69 5.54 -26.77
N LEU A 190 -15.04 6.22 -25.82
CA LEU A 190 -15.46 6.23 -24.42
C LEU A 190 -16.73 7.08 -24.17
N THR A 191 -17.19 7.85 -25.16
CA THR A 191 -18.36 8.73 -25.02
C THR A 191 -19.68 7.99 -24.72
N ASN A 192 -19.70 6.67 -24.89
CA ASN A 192 -20.85 5.82 -24.52
C ASN A 192 -20.95 5.54 -23.02
N TYR A 193 -19.95 5.94 -22.22
CA TYR A 193 -19.92 5.71 -20.78
C TYR A 193 -20.06 7.02 -20.01
N SER A 194 -20.61 6.93 -18.81
CA SER A 194 -20.76 8.09 -17.90
C SER A 194 -19.46 8.44 -17.17
N SER A 195 -18.63 7.43 -16.90
CA SER A 195 -17.31 7.54 -16.31
C SER A 195 -16.51 6.28 -16.60
N VAL A 196 -15.19 6.32 -16.46
CA VAL A 196 -14.31 5.15 -16.61
C VAL A 196 -13.49 4.94 -15.33
N ILE A 197 -13.59 3.74 -14.77
CA ILE A 197 -12.77 3.27 -13.65
C ILE A 197 -11.55 2.55 -14.22
N LEU A 198 -10.36 2.95 -13.77
CA LEU A 198 -9.08 2.56 -14.39
C LEU A 198 -8.06 2.15 -13.35
N PHE A 199 -7.26 1.14 -13.69
CA PHE A 199 -6.03 0.79 -12.99
C PHE A 199 -4.81 1.26 -13.81
N PRO A 200 -3.65 1.46 -13.19
CA PRO A 200 -2.60 2.27 -13.77
C PRO A 200 -1.76 1.44 -14.76
N GLU A 201 -2.20 1.35 -16.01
CA GLU A 201 -1.36 0.90 -17.13
C GLU A 201 -1.56 1.72 -18.43
N GLU A 202 -2.59 2.57 -18.53
CA GLU A 202 -2.87 3.31 -19.77
C GLU A 202 -2.96 4.83 -19.57
N LEU A 203 -1.81 5.49 -19.70
CA LEU A 203 -1.67 6.97 -19.82
C LEU A 203 -2.27 7.52 -21.13
N SER A 204 -2.69 6.66 -22.05
CA SER A 204 -3.32 7.00 -23.34
C SER A 204 -4.63 7.81 -23.17
N LEU A 205 -5.19 7.84 -21.95
CA LEU A 205 -6.50 8.44 -21.67
C LEU A 205 -6.48 9.93 -21.33
N GLN A 206 -5.31 10.59 -21.39
CA GLN A 206 -5.13 12.00 -21.04
C GLN A 206 -5.98 12.97 -21.87
N ASN A 207 -6.44 12.57 -23.06
CA ASN A 207 -7.22 13.40 -23.98
C ASN A 207 -8.74 13.11 -23.98
N ASN A 208 -9.24 12.31 -23.03
CA ASN A 208 -10.66 11.96 -23.00
C ASN A 208 -11.51 12.99 -22.27
N THR A 209 -12.71 13.24 -22.81
CA THR A 209 -13.74 14.12 -22.25
C THR A 209 -14.59 13.47 -21.17
N VAL A 210 -14.41 12.15 -20.94
CA VAL A 210 -15.20 11.38 -19.99
C VAL A 210 -14.55 11.41 -18.61
N PRO A 211 -15.32 11.58 -17.52
CA PRO A 211 -14.79 11.55 -16.16
C PRO A 211 -14.05 10.25 -15.83
N LEU A 212 -12.86 10.35 -15.25
CA LEU A 212 -12.00 9.22 -14.89
C LEU A 212 -11.92 9.04 -13.37
N ILE A 213 -12.06 7.79 -12.93
CA ILE A 213 -11.86 7.35 -11.55
C ILE A 213 -10.64 6.42 -11.56
N LEU A 214 -9.53 6.91 -11.04
CA LEU A 214 -8.23 6.26 -11.21
C LEU A 214 -7.78 5.54 -9.95
N PHE A 215 -7.41 4.28 -10.06
CA PHE A 215 -6.60 3.56 -9.07
C PHE A 215 -5.14 3.81 -9.45
N SER A 216 -4.46 4.65 -8.68
CA SER A 216 -3.07 5.00 -8.94
C SER A 216 -2.42 5.71 -7.76
N GLY A 217 -1.11 5.48 -7.61
CA GLY A 217 -0.22 6.30 -6.80
C GLY A 217 0.16 7.65 -7.40
N ILE A 218 -0.13 7.91 -8.68
CA ILE A 218 0.40 9.06 -9.42
C ILE A 218 0.11 10.37 -8.68
N HIS A 219 1.15 11.22 -8.61
CA HIS A 219 1.09 12.53 -8.00
C HIS A 219 0.06 13.41 -8.71
N LYS A 220 -0.73 14.17 -7.93
CA LYS A 220 -1.86 14.97 -8.45
C LYS A 220 -1.50 15.91 -9.62
N GLY A 221 -0.29 16.48 -9.59
CA GLY A 221 0.19 17.38 -10.64
C GLY A 221 0.48 16.70 -11.99
N LEU A 222 0.43 15.37 -12.07
CA LEU A 222 0.64 14.59 -13.30
C LEU A 222 -0.67 13.95 -13.81
N LEU A 223 -1.78 14.21 -13.14
CA LEU A 223 -3.09 13.65 -13.52
C LEU A 223 -3.74 14.51 -14.60
N PRO A 224 -4.39 13.90 -15.61
CA PRO A 224 -5.15 14.65 -16.58
C PRO A 224 -6.38 15.32 -15.95
N PRO A 225 -6.88 16.43 -16.51
CA PRO A 225 -8.05 17.16 -15.97
C PRO A 225 -9.33 16.34 -15.87
N SER A 226 -9.44 15.27 -16.67
CA SER A 226 -10.59 14.36 -16.66
C SER A 226 -10.66 13.49 -15.40
N VAL A 227 -9.60 13.40 -14.60
CA VAL A 227 -9.58 12.64 -13.34
C VAL A 227 -10.36 13.37 -12.26
N ILE A 228 -11.49 12.79 -11.86
CA ILE A 228 -12.37 13.33 -10.81
C ILE A 228 -12.11 12.67 -9.44
N ALA A 229 -11.47 11.50 -9.41
CA ALA A 229 -11.14 10.78 -8.19
C ALA A 229 -9.92 9.89 -8.36
N VAL A 230 -9.14 9.75 -7.28
CA VAL A 230 -7.96 8.87 -7.22
C VAL A 230 -8.02 8.00 -5.97
N PHE A 231 -7.91 6.69 -6.16
CA PHE A 231 -7.70 5.70 -5.11
C PHE A 231 -6.24 5.29 -5.13
N ASP A 232 -5.56 5.48 -4.00
CA ASP A 232 -4.14 5.15 -3.86
C ASP A 232 -3.97 3.63 -3.73
N ASP A 233 -3.60 2.98 -4.83
CA ASP A 233 -3.40 1.54 -4.96
C ASP A 233 -1.93 1.12 -4.75
N THR A 234 -1.10 2.02 -4.25
CA THR A 234 0.31 1.74 -3.96
C THR A 234 0.48 1.12 -2.58
N LEU A 235 1.68 0.64 -2.26
CA LEU A 235 1.98 0.10 -0.93
C LEU A 235 1.88 1.14 0.21
N TRP A 236 2.01 2.44 -0.10
CA TRP A 236 2.31 3.48 0.91
C TRP A 236 1.23 3.63 1.99
N PRO A 237 -0.08 3.66 1.68
CA PRO A 237 -1.12 3.67 2.71
C PRO A 237 -1.16 2.38 3.53
N HIS A 238 -0.69 1.27 2.95
CA HIS A 238 -0.87 -0.09 3.47
C HIS A 238 0.31 -0.64 4.27
N ILE A 239 1.41 0.11 4.43
CA ILE A 239 2.61 -0.31 5.19
C ILE A 239 2.26 -0.92 6.55
N LYS A 240 1.37 -0.28 7.31
CA LYS A 240 0.96 -0.76 8.63
C LYS A 240 0.25 -2.11 8.53
N GLU A 241 -0.64 -2.25 7.56
CA GLU A 241 -1.46 -3.44 7.35
C GLU A 241 -0.58 -4.61 6.95
N ILE A 242 0.36 -4.41 6.02
CA ILE A 242 1.37 -5.38 5.61
C ILE A 242 2.14 -5.93 6.83
N VAL A 243 2.69 -5.03 7.64
CA VAL A 243 3.47 -5.42 8.83
C VAL A 243 2.61 -6.14 9.86
N THR A 244 1.36 -5.69 10.06
CA THR A 244 0.43 -6.28 11.04
C THR A 244 -0.05 -7.66 10.59
N PHE A 245 -0.38 -7.82 9.31
CA PHE A 245 -0.78 -9.07 8.68
C PHE A 245 0.30 -10.14 8.89
N TYR A 246 1.55 -9.81 8.58
CA TYR A 246 2.66 -10.73 8.75
C TYR A 246 2.88 -11.15 10.21
N ASN A 247 2.86 -10.19 11.15
CA ASN A 247 3.01 -10.49 12.57
C ASN A 247 1.90 -11.42 13.12
N LYS A 248 0.66 -11.25 12.64
CA LYS A 248 -0.46 -12.15 12.99
C LYS A 248 -0.23 -13.55 12.44
N ASN A 249 0.22 -13.67 11.19
CA ASN A 249 0.44 -14.98 10.55
C ASN A 249 1.62 -15.74 11.16
N ILE A 250 2.72 -15.08 11.56
CA ILE A 250 3.78 -15.75 12.33
C ILE A 250 3.23 -16.27 13.66
N LYS A 251 2.49 -15.44 14.42
CA LYS A 251 1.96 -15.85 15.72
C LYS A 251 1.06 -17.08 15.59
N LYS A 252 0.20 -17.11 14.56
CA LYS A 252 -0.62 -18.30 14.25
C LYS A 252 0.24 -19.52 13.94
N LYS A 253 1.27 -19.39 13.11
CA LYS A 253 2.18 -20.50 12.75
C LYS A 253 2.99 -21.04 13.94
N LEU A 254 3.44 -20.16 14.84
CA LEU A 254 4.13 -20.57 16.08
C LEU A 254 3.19 -21.32 17.02
N LEU A 255 1.96 -20.82 17.20
CA LEU A 255 0.95 -21.47 18.03
C LEU A 255 0.57 -22.86 17.48
N SER A 256 0.43 -23.01 16.16
CA SER A 256 0.15 -24.32 15.56
C SER A 256 1.31 -25.31 15.72
N VAL A 257 2.56 -24.85 15.61
CA VAL A 257 3.75 -25.70 15.84
C VAL A 257 3.86 -26.12 17.30
N LEU A 258 3.63 -25.20 18.24
CA LEU A 258 3.61 -25.52 19.67
C LEU A 258 2.49 -26.52 20.03
N TYR A 259 1.32 -26.41 19.39
CA TYR A 259 0.22 -27.35 19.58
C TYR A 259 0.56 -28.75 19.04
N MET A 260 1.21 -28.83 17.86
CA MET A 260 1.69 -30.11 17.32
C MET A 260 2.75 -30.76 18.19
N ILE A 261 3.71 -29.99 18.72
CA ILE A 261 4.73 -30.52 19.64
C ILE A 261 4.08 -31.06 20.92
N LYS A 262 3.11 -30.33 21.49
CA LYS A 262 2.38 -30.78 22.69
C LYS A 262 1.56 -32.05 22.43
N SER A 263 1.02 -32.22 21.22
CA SER A 263 0.28 -33.43 20.83
C SER A 263 1.17 -34.63 20.51
N ALA A 264 2.47 -34.43 20.26
CA ALA A 264 3.42 -35.50 19.98
C ALA A 264 4.17 -36.00 21.23
N VAL A 265 4.06 -35.26 22.34
CA VAL A 265 4.70 -35.56 23.63
C VAL A 265 3.72 -36.20 24.63
N ASN A 266 2.42 -36.22 24.31
CA ASN A 266 1.38 -36.95 25.03
C ASN A 266 0.95 -38.18 24.22
#